data_AF-A0A949MDQ3-F1
#
_entry.id   AF-A0A949MDQ3-F1
#
_cell.length_a   1.000
_cell.length_b   1.000
_cell.length_c   1.000
_cell.angle_alpha   90.00
_cell.angle_beta   90.00
_cell.angle_gamma   90.00
#
_symmetry.space_group_name_H-M   'P 1'
#
loop_
_entity.id
_entity.type
_entity.pdbx_description
1 polymer ?
#
loop_
_entity_poly.entity_id
_entity_poly.type
_entity_poly.pdbx_seq_one_letter_code
_entity_poly.pdbx_strand_id
1 'polypeptide(L)'
;GTNFTCSSSSIVVSSDSTLDFYFSGKATVSGGGLINYGRYAKNVHFWGLPGCTSLSYSGTSPFWGVIYMPEAAVGWSGGSDAYGNFTIKSLSCSSGKTAFHYDLSLASQQSPGGYFVASWQELLP
;
A
#
# COMPACT_ATOMS: atom_id res chain seq x y z
N GLY A 1 -12.03 12.44 9.18
CA GLY A 1 -13.16 11.60 8.74
C GLY A 1 -13.22 10.34 9.57
N THR A 2 -14.06 9.38 9.17
CA THR A 2 -14.27 8.12 9.89
C THR A 2 -13.04 7.23 9.77
N ASN A 3 -12.64 6.60 10.87
CA ASN A 3 -11.52 5.67 10.88
C ASN A 3 -11.94 4.30 10.33
N PHE A 4 -11.02 3.63 9.65
CA PHE A 4 -11.17 2.27 9.15
C PHE A 4 -10.20 1.33 9.88
N THR A 5 -10.70 0.17 10.31
CA THR A 5 -9.89 -0.87 10.95
C THR A 5 -10.31 -2.24 10.42
N CYS A 6 -9.33 -3.00 9.93
CA CYS A 6 -9.48 -4.40 9.55
C CYS A 6 -8.39 -5.23 10.23
N SER A 7 -8.77 -5.99 11.27
CA SER A 7 -7.80 -6.64 12.16
C SER A 7 -8.14 -8.08 12.59
N SER A 8 -9.42 -8.40 12.75
CA SER A 8 -9.89 -9.72 13.22
C SER A 8 -10.73 -10.47 12.18
N SER A 9 -11.04 -9.84 11.05
CA SER A 9 -11.76 -10.40 9.91
C SER A 9 -10.99 -10.08 8.63
N SER A 10 -11.20 -10.90 7.59
CA SER A 10 -10.52 -10.75 6.31
C SER A 10 -11.45 -10.19 5.24
N ILE A 11 -10.95 -9.20 4.50
CA ILE A 11 -11.49 -8.78 3.22
C ILE A 11 -10.76 -9.58 2.15
N VAL A 12 -11.52 -10.31 1.34
CA VAL A 12 -10.99 -11.18 0.30
C VAL A 12 -11.36 -10.62 -1.06
N VAL A 13 -10.35 -10.34 -1.87
CA VAL A 13 -10.49 -9.94 -3.28
C VAL A 13 -10.10 -11.14 -4.14
N SER A 14 -11.08 -11.67 -4.86
CA SER A 14 -10.88 -12.78 -5.81
C SER A 14 -10.02 -12.35 -7.01
N SER A 15 -9.47 -13.31 -7.74
CA SER A 15 -8.49 -13.04 -8.80
C SER A 15 -8.96 -12.09 -9.91
N ASP A 16 -10.25 -12.12 -10.22
CA ASP A 16 -10.88 -11.32 -11.27
C ASP A 16 -11.68 -10.12 -10.75
N SER A 17 -11.51 -9.78 -9.46
CA SER A 17 -12.22 -8.67 -8.82
C SER A 17 -11.28 -7.51 -8.51
N THR A 18 -11.86 -6.31 -8.49
CA THR A 18 -11.18 -5.08 -8.09
C THR A 18 -11.88 -4.47 -6.87
N LEU A 19 -11.11 -3.88 -5.96
CA LEU A 19 -11.63 -3.20 -4.78
C LEU A 19 -10.90 -1.87 -4.54
N ASP A 20 -11.67 -0.78 -4.53
CA ASP A 20 -11.21 0.56 -4.19
C ASP A 20 -11.64 0.95 -2.78
N PHE A 21 -10.68 1.34 -1.96
CA PHE A 21 -10.91 1.90 -0.64
C PHE A 21 -10.70 3.41 -0.65
N TYR A 22 -11.64 4.14 -0.06
CA TYR A 22 -11.52 5.59 0.12
C TYR A 22 -11.47 5.92 1.61
N PHE A 23 -10.34 6.43 2.07
CA PHE A 23 -10.10 6.71 3.48
C PHE A 23 -10.15 8.22 3.74
N SER A 24 -11.06 8.64 4.61
CA SER A 24 -11.17 10.05 5.07
C SER A 24 -10.65 10.27 6.49
N GLY A 25 -10.30 9.20 7.19
CA GLY A 25 -9.72 9.19 8.53
C GLY A 25 -8.57 8.19 8.60
N LYS A 26 -8.17 7.80 9.81
CA LYS A 26 -7.04 6.87 9.99
C LYS A 26 -7.42 5.48 9.47
N ALA A 27 -6.48 4.80 8.81
CA ALA A 27 -6.66 3.44 8.33
C ALA A 27 -5.73 2.46 9.06
N THR A 28 -6.25 1.29 9.43
CA THR A 28 -5.47 0.18 10.01
C THR A 28 -5.82 -1.12 9.32
N VAL A 29 -4.81 -1.83 8.82
CA VAL A 29 -4.91 -3.18 8.28
C VAL A 29 -3.88 -4.05 8.99
N SER A 30 -4.31 -5.12 9.64
CA SER A 30 -3.42 -6.00 10.41
C SER A 30 -3.75 -7.48 10.20
N GLY A 31 -2.76 -8.34 10.46
CA GLY A 31 -2.93 -9.79 10.32
C GLY A 31 -3.24 -10.21 8.88
N GLY A 32 -4.21 -11.11 8.71
CA GLY A 32 -4.75 -11.49 7.39
C GLY A 32 -5.90 -10.60 6.92
N GLY A 33 -5.98 -9.36 7.38
CA GLY A 33 -7.14 -8.48 7.17
C GLY A 33 -7.45 -8.18 5.70
N LEU A 34 -6.47 -8.25 4.82
CA LEU A 34 -6.65 -8.07 3.39
C LEU A 34 -5.92 -9.18 2.63
N ILE A 35 -6.65 -9.86 1.75
CA ILE A 35 -6.11 -10.91 0.88
C ILE A 35 -6.50 -10.59 -0.57
N ASN A 36 -5.49 -10.44 -1.42
CA ASN A 36 -5.67 -10.31 -2.87
C ASN A 36 -5.22 -11.61 -3.54
N TYR A 37 -6.17 -12.49 -3.88
CA TYR A 37 -5.87 -13.80 -4.49
C TYR A 37 -5.34 -13.67 -5.91
N GLY A 38 -5.66 -12.59 -6.62
CA GLY A 38 -5.16 -12.35 -7.96
C GLY A 38 -3.67 -12.06 -8.01
N ARG A 39 -3.09 -11.56 -6.90
CA ARG A 39 -1.68 -11.14 -6.84
C ARG A 39 -1.31 -10.18 -7.97
N TYR A 40 -2.25 -9.33 -8.36
CA TYR A 40 -2.02 -8.21 -9.25
C TYR A 40 -2.26 -6.93 -8.47
N ALA A 41 -1.30 -6.01 -8.48
CA ALA A 41 -1.42 -4.76 -7.72
C ALA A 41 -2.61 -3.90 -8.18
N LYS A 42 -3.05 -4.03 -9.45
CA LYS A 42 -4.23 -3.35 -9.99
C LYS A 42 -5.58 -3.79 -9.38
N ASN A 43 -5.61 -4.86 -8.59
CA ASN A 43 -6.86 -5.39 -8.03
C ASN A 43 -7.26 -4.69 -6.74
N VAL A 44 -6.34 -4.04 -6.03
CA VAL A 44 -6.62 -3.36 -4.77
C VAL A 44 -6.03 -1.97 -4.78
N HIS A 45 -6.85 -0.96 -4.51
CA HIS A 45 -6.39 0.43 -4.43
C HIS A 45 -6.81 1.09 -3.12
N PHE A 46 -5.85 1.75 -2.48
CA PHE A 46 -6.06 2.56 -1.29
C PHE A 46 -5.95 4.05 -1.66
N TRP A 47 -7.08 4.74 -1.63
CA TRP A 47 -7.19 6.18 -1.90
C TRP A 47 -7.32 6.95 -0.59
N GLY A 48 -6.28 7.69 -0.24
CA GLY A 48 -6.27 8.61 0.90
C GLY A 48 -6.83 9.96 0.48
N LEU A 49 -8.00 10.32 1.03
CA LEU A 49 -8.53 11.67 0.94
C LEU A 49 -7.71 12.60 1.86
N PRO A 50 -7.78 13.94 1.71
CA PRO A 50 -6.95 14.87 2.49
C PRO A 50 -7.03 14.71 4.02
N GLY A 51 -8.14 14.16 4.54
CA GLY A 51 -8.30 13.87 5.97
C GLY A 51 -7.61 12.58 6.48
N CYS A 52 -7.08 11.74 5.59
CA CYS A 52 -6.35 10.52 5.93
C CYS A 52 -4.86 10.83 6.12
N THR A 53 -4.45 11.01 7.37
CA THR A 53 -3.07 11.37 7.73
C THR A 53 -2.23 10.19 8.23
N SER A 54 -2.80 8.99 8.34
CA SER A 54 -2.06 7.81 8.78
C SER A 54 -2.65 6.50 8.25
N LEU A 55 -1.76 5.59 7.83
CA LEU A 55 -2.05 4.18 7.58
C LEU A 55 -1.12 3.32 8.43
N SER A 56 -1.67 2.37 9.18
CA SER A 56 -0.93 1.32 9.85
C SER A 56 -1.15 -0.01 9.13
N TYR A 57 -0.09 -0.57 8.55
CA TYR A 57 -0.11 -1.90 7.94
C TYR A 57 0.76 -2.87 8.75
N SER A 58 0.14 -3.95 9.24
CA SER A 58 0.80 -5.01 10.01
C SER A 58 0.38 -6.40 9.56
N GLY A 59 0.48 -6.65 8.25
CA GLY A 59 0.18 -7.93 7.64
C GLY A 59 1.33 -8.94 7.70
N THR A 60 0.99 -10.23 7.76
CA THR A 60 1.95 -11.36 7.69
C THR A 60 2.07 -11.97 6.30
N SER A 61 1.16 -11.60 5.39
CA SER A 61 1.17 -12.03 3.99
C SER A 61 1.52 -10.85 3.09
N PRO A 62 2.10 -11.08 1.90
CA PRO A 62 2.47 -9.99 1.01
C PRO A 62 1.28 -9.12 0.60
N PHE A 63 1.48 -7.81 0.59
CA PHE A 63 0.52 -6.85 0.05
C PHE A 63 0.68 -6.73 -1.46
N TRP A 64 -0.45 -6.78 -2.18
CA TRP A 64 -0.51 -6.54 -3.62
C TRP A 64 -1.55 -5.46 -3.88
N GLY A 65 -1.12 -4.23 -4.16
CA GLY A 65 -2.03 -3.11 -4.31
C GLY A 65 -1.36 -1.78 -4.63
N VAL A 66 -2.18 -0.79 -4.99
CA VAL A 66 -1.76 0.63 -5.09
C VAL A 66 -2.12 1.35 -3.80
N ILE A 67 -1.20 2.16 -3.28
CA ILE A 67 -1.46 3.08 -2.17
C ILE A 67 -1.19 4.49 -2.66
N TYR A 68 -2.24 5.29 -2.77
CA TYR A 68 -2.15 6.71 -3.07
C TYR A 68 -2.73 7.50 -1.91
N MET A 69 -1.86 7.93 -1.01
CA MET A 69 -2.18 8.65 0.22
C MET A 69 -1.13 9.74 0.49
N PRO A 70 -1.07 10.81 -0.32
CA PRO A 70 0.03 11.77 -0.28
C PRO A 70 0.18 12.50 1.06
N GLU A 71 -0.89 12.58 1.86
CA GLU A 71 -0.88 13.21 3.18
C GLU A 71 -0.60 12.25 4.35
N ALA A 72 -0.54 10.94 4.08
CA ALA A 72 -0.48 9.93 5.13
C ALA A 72 0.95 9.50 5.45
N ALA A 73 1.28 9.50 6.74
CA ALA A 73 2.42 8.75 7.26
C ALA A 73 2.05 7.26 7.36
N VAL A 74 2.81 6.40 6.69
CA VAL A 74 2.57 4.95 6.66
C VAL A 74 3.53 4.24 7.61
N GLY A 75 2.97 3.51 8.57
CA GLY A 75 3.71 2.57 9.40
C GLY A 75 3.57 1.16 8.86
N TRP A 76 4.70 0.52 8.53
CA TRP A 76 4.78 -0.85 8.04
C TRP A 76 5.45 -1.75 9.08
N SER A 77 4.83 -2.89 9.37
CA SER A 77 5.34 -3.84 10.36
C SER A 77 4.88 -5.27 10.02
N GLY A 78 5.42 -6.26 10.72
CA GLY A 78 5.05 -7.67 10.52
C GLY A 78 5.84 -8.40 9.43
N GLY A 79 6.77 -7.71 8.75
CA GLY A 79 7.72 -8.33 7.81
C GLY A 79 7.12 -8.89 6.52
N SER A 80 5.96 -8.38 6.10
CA SER A 80 5.41 -8.69 4.77
C SER A 80 6.04 -7.81 3.69
N ASP A 81 6.25 -8.39 2.52
CA ASP A 81 6.65 -7.66 1.32
C ASP A 81 5.46 -6.92 0.71
N ALA A 82 5.75 -5.87 -0.05
CA ALA A 82 4.74 -5.06 -0.71
C ALA A 82 5.03 -4.95 -2.21
N TYR A 83 4.02 -5.23 -3.04
CA TYR A 83 4.09 -5.18 -4.51
C TYR A 83 3.05 -4.18 -5.03
N GLY A 84 3.50 -3.17 -5.78
CA GLY A 84 2.61 -2.20 -6.41
C GLY A 84 3.19 -0.81 -6.57
N ASN A 85 2.38 0.21 -6.35
CA ASN A 85 2.80 1.62 -6.41
C ASN A 85 2.40 2.32 -5.10
N PHE A 86 3.34 3.05 -4.50
CA PHE A 86 3.19 3.69 -3.20
C PHE A 86 3.51 5.19 -3.32
N THR A 87 2.48 6.02 -3.35
CA THR A 87 2.60 7.49 -3.25
C THR A 87 2.11 7.92 -1.87
N ILE A 88 3.05 8.20 -0.97
CA ILE A 88 2.80 8.41 0.46
C ILE A 88 3.69 9.54 1.00
N LYS A 89 3.31 10.14 2.14
CA LYS A 89 4.07 11.23 2.75
C LYS A 89 5.41 10.78 3.32
N SER A 90 5.40 9.66 4.03
CA SER A 90 6.56 9.09 4.70
C SER A 90 6.30 7.63 5.05
N LEU A 91 7.35 6.82 5.07
CA LEU A 91 7.30 5.41 5.44
C LEU A 91 8.17 5.16 6.67
N SER A 92 7.65 4.42 7.65
CA SER A 92 8.44 3.86 8.75
C SER A 92 8.26 2.35 8.79
N CYS A 93 9.37 1.61 8.89
CA CYS A 93 9.37 0.15 9.01
C CYS A 93 9.93 -0.23 10.39
N SER A 94 9.11 -0.83 11.25
CA SER A 94 9.46 -1.03 12.67
C SER A 94 9.69 -2.47 13.09
N SER A 95 9.37 -3.46 12.25
CA SER A 95 9.65 -4.88 12.53
C SER A 95 9.57 -5.78 11.29
N GLY A 96 10.47 -6.76 11.23
CA GLY A 96 10.58 -7.70 10.10
C GLY A 96 11.38 -7.15 8.92
N LYS A 97 11.80 -8.03 8.02
CA LYS A 97 12.38 -7.64 6.74
C LYS A 97 11.24 -7.47 5.75
N THR A 98 11.15 -6.29 5.13
CA THR A 98 10.17 -5.99 4.10
C THR A 98 10.89 -5.46 2.87
N ALA A 99 10.61 -6.04 1.71
CA ALA A 99 10.95 -5.48 0.42
C ALA A 99 9.75 -4.75 -0.19
N PHE A 100 10.01 -3.62 -0.83
CA PHE A 100 9.04 -2.88 -1.62
C PHE A 100 9.39 -3.05 -3.09
N HIS A 101 8.47 -3.61 -3.86
CA HIS A 101 8.63 -3.89 -5.28
C HIS A 101 7.64 -3.05 -6.08
N TYR A 102 8.15 -2.28 -7.04
CA TYR A 102 7.30 -1.60 -8.00
C TYR A 102 6.71 -2.61 -9.00
N ASP A 103 5.39 -2.59 -9.20
CA ASP A 103 4.72 -3.42 -10.21
C ASP A 103 4.67 -2.70 -11.56
N LEU A 104 5.49 -3.16 -12.52
CA LEU A 104 5.62 -2.59 -13.86
C LEU A 104 4.31 -2.62 -14.67
N SER A 105 3.37 -3.51 -14.35
CA SER A 105 2.07 -3.53 -15.04
C SER A 105 1.28 -2.24 -14.82
N LEU A 106 1.55 -1.53 -13.71
CA LEU A 106 0.96 -0.23 -13.38
C LEU A 106 1.55 0.93 -14.21
N ALA A 107 2.71 0.75 -14.85
CA ALA A 107 3.33 1.80 -15.66
C ALA A 107 2.48 2.17 -16.89
N SER A 108 1.73 1.21 -17.42
CA SER A 108 0.78 1.44 -18.53
C SER A 108 -0.46 2.26 -18.14
N GLN A 109 -0.71 2.42 -16.83
CA GLN A 109 -1.84 3.19 -16.30
C GLN A 109 -1.47 4.66 -16.02
N GLN A 110 -0.20 5.04 -16.17
CA GLN A 110 0.22 6.44 -16.02
C GLN A 110 -0.07 7.23 -17.30
N SER A 111 -0.62 8.44 -17.14
CA SER A 111 -0.76 9.43 -18.22
C SER A 111 0.58 9.62 -18.95
N PRO A 112 0.63 9.80 -20.28
CA PRO A 112 1.87 9.78 -21.05
C PRO A 112 2.85 10.86 -20.58
N GLY A 113 3.85 10.44 -19.82
CA GLY A 113 4.80 11.30 -19.13
C GLY A 113 5.63 10.47 -18.17
N GLY A 114 6.56 9.68 -18.74
CA GLY A 114 7.44 8.82 -17.95
C GLY A 114 8.36 9.65 -17.05
N TYR A 115 8.45 9.26 -15.78
CA TYR A 115 9.46 9.78 -14.86
C TYR A 115 10.66 8.83 -14.88
N PHE A 116 11.88 9.37 -14.95
CA PHE A 116 13.12 8.63 -14.80
C PHE A 116 13.83 9.06 -13.52
N VAL A 117 14.56 8.15 -12.89
CA VAL A 117 15.38 8.46 -11.72
C VAL A 117 16.46 9.45 -12.15
N ALA A 118 16.37 10.70 -11.68
CA ALA A 118 17.35 11.73 -11.99
C ALA A 118 18.67 11.51 -11.22
N SER A 119 18.57 10.98 -10.00
CA SER A 119 19.72 10.64 -9.16
C SER A 119 19.31 9.66 -8.07
N TRP A 120 20.23 8.80 -7.65
CA TRP A 120 20.10 7.97 -6.46
C TRP A 120 21.39 8.03 -5.66
N GLN A 121 21.26 8.22 -4.34
CA GLN A 121 22.37 8.22 -3.41
C GLN A 121 22.06 7.23 -2.29
N GLU A 122 22.88 6.19 -2.20
CA GLU A 122 22.84 5.24 -1.10
C GLU A 122 23.36 5.90 0.19
N LEU A 123 22.71 5.65 1.32
CA LEU A 123 23.24 6.04 2.62
C LEU A 123 24.31 5.03 3.02
N LEU A 124 25.47 5.53 3.48
CA LEU A 124 26.50 4.67 4.07
C LEU A 124 25.96 4.06 5.38
N PRO A 125 26.32 2.80 5.69
CA PRO A 125 25.85 2.09 6.87
C PRO A 125 26.19 2.77 8.19
#